data_AF-A0A7X3UVL9-F1
#
_entry.id   AF-A0A7X3UVL9-F1
#
_cell.length_a   1.000
_cell.length_b   1.000
_cell.length_c   1.000
_cell.angle_alpha   90.00
_cell.angle_beta   90.00
_cell.angle_gamma   90.00
#
_symmetry.space_group_name_H-M   'P 1'
#
loop_
_entity.id
_entity.type
_entity.pdbx_description
1 polymer ?
#
loop_
_entity_poly.entity_id
_entity_poly.type
_entity_poly.pdbx_seq_one_letter_code
_entity_poly.pdbx_strand_id
1 'polypeptide(L)'
;MLKFSKRADYALLSLQYMATVQSGINDHPRVVNTKEIAEEHHIPVELLAKVLQTLARHQLIESHHNGPKGGYALGREPKDITL
;
A
#
# COMPACT_ATOMS: atom_id res chain seq x y z
N MET A 1 -14.66 13.24 16.07
CA MET A 1 -13.70 13.02 14.96
C MET A 1 -12.71 11.96 15.40
N LEU A 2 -12.60 10.86 14.66
CA LEU A 2 -11.56 9.86 14.89
C LEU A 2 -10.21 10.50 14.55
N LYS A 3 -9.31 10.63 15.54
CA LYS A 3 -7.92 11.05 15.33
C LYS A 3 -7.08 9.78 15.20
N PHE A 4 -6.70 9.46 13.98
CA PHE A 4 -5.74 8.40 13.74
C PHE A 4 -4.30 8.90 13.96
N SER A 5 -3.38 7.97 14.19
CA SER A 5 -1.96 8.31 14.17
C SER A 5 -1.51 8.55 12.73
N LYS A 6 -0.47 9.36 12.51
CA LYS A 6 0.11 9.55 11.16
C LYS A 6 0.44 8.23 10.47
N ARG A 7 0.85 7.21 11.21
CA ARG A 7 1.13 5.86 10.67
C ARG A 7 -0.11 5.18 10.13
N ALA A 8 -1.24 5.33 10.81
CA ALA A 8 -2.53 4.82 10.35
C ALA A 8 -3.01 5.60 9.13
N ASP A 9 -2.87 6.93 9.10
CA ASP A 9 -3.19 7.73 7.90
C ASP A 9 -2.36 7.27 6.69
N TYR A 10 -1.05 7.06 6.86
CA TYR A 10 -0.19 6.56 5.78
C TYR A 10 -0.57 5.15 5.34
N ALA A 11 -1.00 4.29 6.28
CA ALA A 11 -1.47 2.96 5.94
C ALA A 11 -2.74 3.01 5.08
N LEU A 12 -3.70 3.86 5.46
CA LEU A 12 -4.95 4.04 4.74
C LEU A 12 -4.73 4.63 3.35
N LEU A 13 -3.90 5.68 3.24
CA LEU A 13 -3.54 6.27 1.94
C LEU A 13 -2.90 5.24 1.02
N SER A 14 -1.97 4.42 1.55
CA SER A 14 -1.31 3.37 0.78
C SER A 14 -2.29 2.32 0.26
N LEU A 15 -3.18 1.83 1.13
CA LEU A 15 -4.19 0.84 0.75
C LEU A 15 -5.18 1.39 -0.28
N GLN A 16 -5.63 2.64 -0.10
CA GLN A 16 -6.51 3.32 -1.04
C GLN A 16 -5.83 3.50 -2.41
N TYR A 17 -4.57 3.91 -2.43
CA TYR A 17 -3.81 4.07 -3.66
C TYR A 17 -3.70 2.73 -4.40
N MET A 18 -3.28 1.66 -3.71
CA MET A 18 -3.19 0.32 -4.29
C MET A 18 -4.54 -0.18 -4.83
N ALA A 19 -5.64 0.05 -4.10
CA ALA A 19 -6.99 -0.32 -4.54
C ALA A 19 -7.42 0.43 -5.80
N THR A 20 -7.17 1.73 -5.85
CA THR A 20 -7.52 2.59 -7.00
C THR A 20 -6.77 2.15 -8.26
N VAL A 21 -5.48 1.84 -8.09
CA VAL A 21 -4.59 1.41 -9.16
C VAL A 21 -4.93 -0.02 -9.64
N GLN A 22 -5.32 -0.93 -8.74
CA GLN A 22 -5.77 -2.28 -9.12
C GLN A 22 -7.11 -2.30 -9.85
N SER A 23 -8.03 -1.39 -9.48
CA SER A 23 -9.38 -1.36 -10.07
C SER A 23 -9.42 -1.02 -11.57
N GLY A 24 -8.30 -0.55 -12.16
CA GLY A 24 -8.22 -0.18 -13.58
C GLY A 24 -7.72 -1.28 -14.53
N ILE A 25 -7.29 -2.44 -14.01
CA ILE A 25 -6.62 -3.48 -14.83
C ILE A 25 -7.35 -4.81 -14.65
N ASN A 26 -7.97 -5.30 -15.72
CA ASN A 26 -8.93 -6.41 -15.67
C ASN A 26 -8.34 -7.82 -15.57
N ASP A 27 -7.02 -8.00 -15.44
CA ASP A 27 -6.44 -9.36 -15.44
C ASP A 27 -5.24 -9.59 -14.52
N HIS A 28 -4.56 -8.56 -14.00
CA HIS A 28 -3.37 -8.76 -13.16
C HIS A 28 -3.24 -7.68 -12.07
N PRO A 29 -2.91 -8.05 -10.82
CA PRO A 29 -2.66 -7.09 -9.76
C PRO A 29 -1.44 -6.22 -10.12
N ARG A 30 -1.65 -4.91 -10.30
CA ARG A 30 -0.55 -3.97 -10.48
C ARG A 30 0.23 -3.84 -9.18
N VAL A 31 1.51 -4.13 -9.29
CA VAL A 31 2.50 -3.93 -8.22
C VAL A 31 2.86 -2.45 -8.17
N VAL A 32 2.77 -1.85 -6.98
CA VAL A 32 3.06 -0.44 -6.74
C VAL A 32 4.35 -0.29 -5.95
N ASN A 33 5.25 0.58 -6.39
CA ASN A 33 6.50 0.84 -5.66
C ASN A 33 6.25 1.76 -4.46
N THR A 34 6.95 1.52 -3.34
CA THR A 34 7.00 2.44 -2.19
C THR A 34 7.33 3.87 -2.60
N LYS A 35 8.27 4.07 -3.54
CA LYS A 35 8.68 5.41 -4.00
C LYS A 35 7.53 6.15 -4.70
N GLU A 36 6.74 5.44 -5.48
CA GLU A 36 5.59 6.00 -6.21
C GLU A 36 4.54 6.55 -5.23
N ILE A 37 4.17 5.75 -4.21
CA ILE A 37 3.22 6.17 -3.17
C ILE A 37 3.79 7.32 -2.32
N ALA A 38 5.09 7.27 -2.01
CA ALA A 38 5.78 8.30 -1.25
C ALA A 38 5.81 9.65 -1.98
N GLU A 39 6.07 9.65 -3.28
CA GLU A 39 6.09 10.84 -4.12
C GLU A 39 4.67 11.42 -4.28
N GLU A 40 3.68 10.58 -4.58
CA GLU A 40 2.27 11.00 -4.71
C GLU A 40 1.77 11.72 -3.44
N HIS A 41 2.00 11.09 -2.28
CA HIS A 41 1.46 11.59 -1.00
C HIS A 41 2.45 12.43 -0.19
N HIS A 42 3.63 12.74 -0.75
CA HIS A 42 4.69 13.51 -0.09
C HIS A 42 5.09 12.95 1.29
N ILE A 43 5.18 11.62 1.38
CA ILE A 43 5.51 10.88 2.62
C ILE A 43 7.00 10.50 2.57
N PRO A 44 7.77 10.65 3.66
CA PRO A 44 9.13 10.13 3.72
C PRO A 44 9.17 8.62 3.44
N VAL A 45 9.94 8.22 2.43
CA VAL A 45 10.02 6.83 1.93
C VAL A 45 10.33 5.83 3.06
N GLU A 46 11.21 6.19 3.99
CA GLU A 46 11.55 5.31 5.13
C GLU A 46 10.38 5.07 6.09
N LEU A 47 9.56 6.10 6.33
CA LEU A 47 8.37 5.96 7.17
C LEU A 47 7.33 5.09 6.47
N LEU A 48 7.12 5.34 5.18
CA LEU A 48 6.20 4.58 4.38
C LEU A 48 6.63 3.10 4.30
N ALA A 49 7.92 2.83 4.08
CA ALA A 49 8.45 1.47 4.05
C ALA A 49 8.14 0.68 5.33
N LYS A 50 8.27 1.30 6.51
CA LYS A 50 7.90 0.68 7.79
C LYS A 50 6.40 0.40 7.90
N VAL A 51 5.57 1.29 7.38
CA VAL A 51 4.12 1.11 7.34
C VAL A 51 3.76 -0.04 6.41
N LEU A 52 4.31 -0.08 5.19
CA LEU A 52 4.07 -1.15 4.22
C LEU A 52 4.56 -2.51 4.74
N GLN A 53 5.74 -2.57 5.36
CA GLN A 53 6.21 -3.79 6.03
C GLN A 53 5.24 -4.28 7.11
N THR A 54 4.64 -3.35 7.88
CA THR A 54 3.64 -3.70 8.89
C THR A 54 2.39 -4.27 8.22
N LEU A 55 1.86 -3.62 7.18
CA LEU A 55 0.72 -4.10 6.40
C LEU A 55 0.99 -5.49 5.80
N ALA A 56 2.19 -5.72 5.27
CA ALA A 56 2.58 -6.99 4.68
C ALA A 56 2.65 -8.11 5.72
N ARG A 57 3.18 -7.82 6.91
CA ARG A 57 3.18 -8.76 8.04
C ARG A 57 1.77 -9.15 8.47
N HIS A 58 0.81 -8.24 8.35
CA HIS A 58 -0.60 -8.51 8.62
C HIS A 58 -1.37 -9.06 7.41
N GLN A 59 -0.67 -9.45 6.33
CA GLN A 59 -1.24 -10.05 5.11
C GLN A 59 -2.29 -9.17 4.43
N LEU A 60 -2.22 -7.84 4.64
CA LEU A 60 -3.08 -6.88 3.95
C LEU A 60 -2.56 -6.56 2.55
N ILE A 61 -1.24 -6.61 2.39
CA ILE A 61 -0.54 -6.40 1.13
C ILE A 61 0.49 -7.50 0.93
N GLU A 62 0.80 -7.80 -0.32
CA GLU A 62 1.82 -8.76 -0.72
C GLU A 62 3.01 -8.04 -1.34
N SER A 63 4.22 -8.43 -0.91
CA SER A 63 5.46 -7.93 -1.51
C SER A 63 5.79 -8.77 -2.74
N HIS A 64 5.64 -8.18 -3.92
CA HIS A 64 6.06 -8.79 -5.17
C HIS A 64 7.51 -8.38 -5.47
N HIS A 65 8.43 -9.32 -5.23
CA HIS A 65 9.89 -9.25 -5.38
C HIS A 65 10.66 -8.34 -4.38
N ASN A 66 11.76 -8.88 -3.84
CA ASN A 66 12.75 -8.11 -3.09
C ASN A 66 13.79 -7.51 -4.05
N GLY A 67 13.66 -6.22 -4.39
CA GLY A 67 14.62 -5.52 -5.25
C GLY A 67 14.16 -4.12 -5.67
N PRO A 68 14.97 -3.37 -6.44
CA PRO A 68 14.63 -2.01 -6.89
C PRO A 68 13.41 -1.94 -7.83
N LYS A 69 13.01 -3.09 -8.42
CA LYS A 69 11.78 -3.27 -9.21
C LYS A 69 10.65 -3.92 -8.41
N GLY A 70 10.88 -4.19 -7.12
CA GLY A 70 9.89 -4.77 -6.23
C GLY A 70 8.84 -3.74 -5.83
N GLY A 71 7.72 -4.23 -5.35
CA GLY A 71 6.66 -3.38 -4.83
C GLY A 71 5.59 -4.16 -4.11
N TYR A 72 4.48 -3.50 -3.84
CA TYR A 72 3.39 -4.04 -3.07
C TYR A 72 2.11 -4.08 -3.90
N ALA A 73 1.35 -5.14 -3.75
CA ALA A 73 0.00 -5.28 -4.25
C ALA A 73 -0.93 -5.58 -3.08
N LEU A 74 -2.24 -5.35 -3.21
CA LEU A 74 -3.18 -5.85 -2.20
C LEU A 74 -3.13 -7.38 -2.17
N GLY A 75 -3.10 -7.97 -0.97
CA GLY A 75 -3.14 -9.43 -0.78
C GLY A 75 -4.54 -10.02 -0.85
N ARG A 76 -5.56 -9.18 -0.97
CA ARG A 76 -6.98 -9.54 -1.11
C ARG A 76 -7.73 -8.44 -1.85
N GLU A 77 -8.93 -8.76 -2.33
CA GLU A 77 -9.74 -7.77 -3.04
C GLU A 77 -10.05 -6.56 -2.12
N PRO A 78 -10.06 -5.32 -2.65
CA PRO A 78 -10.34 -4.13 -1.84
C PRO A 78 -11.63 -4.21 -1.02
N LYS A 79 -12.66 -4.87 -1.57
CA LYS A 79 -13.96 -5.06 -0.93
C LYS A 79 -13.91 -5.92 0.34
N ASP A 80 -12.86 -6.72 0.50
CA ASP A 80 -12.64 -7.60 1.66
C ASP A 80 -11.74 -6.95 2.73
N ILE A 81 -11.30 -5.70 2.51
CA ILE A 81 -10.50 -4.92 3.46
C ILE A 81 -11.42 -4.01 4.28
N THR A 82 -11.59 -4.33 5.57
CA THR A 82 -12.41 -3.55 6.50
C THR A 82 -11.56 -2.66 7.42
N LEU A 83 -12.12 -1.53 7.85
CA LEU A 83 -11.51 -0.56 8.77
C LEU A 83 -11.80 -0.85 10.24
#